data_AF-A0A329UKR4-F1
#
_entry.id   AF-A0A329UKR4-F1
#
_cell.length_a   1.000
_cell.length_b   1.000
_cell.length_c   1.000
_cell.angle_alpha   90.00
_cell.angle_beta   90.00
_cell.angle_gamma   90.00
#
_symmetry.space_group_name_H-M   'P 1'
#
loop_
_entity.id
_entity.type
_entity.pdbx_description
1 polymer ?
#
loop_
_entity_poly.entity_id
_entity_poly.type
_entity_poly.pdbx_seq_one_letter_code
_entity_poly.pdbx_strand_id
1 'polypeptide(L)'
;MNEANFVHTSRVLIVEGKYDAARLSHLTDAMILLTDGFAIYKDKKRQQLFKALAKKNGLILLTDSDAAGFRIRNYITNLVGARNVVQAYVPAIHGKEKRKPQPGKEGLLGVEGVDDAIVVKILREALGTEADAAAPRPEGRQITYTDLYDWGLSGTAGSAERKTKLLNALGLPPRLSKKELVEALNRLYSFEQLNSMQETLFKDEE
;
A
#
# COMPACT_ATOMS: atom_id res chain seq x y z
N MET A 1 -6.37 15.42 -17.83
CA MET A 1 -6.90 14.85 -16.58
C MET A 1 -7.59 15.97 -15.84
N ASN A 2 -8.86 15.81 -15.45
CA ASN A 2 -9.50 16.76 -14.54
C ASN A 2 -8.90 16.53 -13.15
N GLU A 3 -8.16 17.50 -12.62
CA GLU A 3 -7.57 17.43 -11.26
C GLU A 3 -8.64 17.16 -10.17
N ALA A 4 -9.89 17.56 -10.42
CA ALA A 4 -11.03 17.27 -9.54
C ALA A 4 -11.26 15.76 -9.29
N ASN A 5 -10.80 14.89 -10.18
CA ASN A 5 -10.99 13.43 -10.10
C ASN A 5 -9.73 12.68 -9.62
N PHE A 6 -8.71 13.39 -9.12
CA PHE A 6 -7.51 12.79 -8.57
C PHE A 6 -7.38 13.15 -7.09
N VAL A 7 -6.97 12.20 -6.26
CA VAL A 7 -6.80 12.39 -4.81
C VAL A 7 -5.33 12.23 -4.46
N HIS A 8 -4.72 13.29 -3.93
CA HIS A 8 -3.39 13.18 -3.36
C HIS A 8 -3.50 12.80 -1.89
N THR A 9 -2.71 11.83 -1.45
CA THR A 9 -2.65 11.49 -0.03
C THR A 9 -1.31 10.93 0.39
N SER A 10 -0.95 11.28 1.62
CA SER A 10 0.22 10.73 2.29
C SER A 10 0.01 9.33 2.85
N ARG A 11 -1.26 8.95 3.09
CA ARG A 11 -1.63 7.66 3.67
C ARG A 11 -1.42 6.55 2.65
N VAL A 12 -1.19 5.35 3.17
CA VAL A 12 -1.10 4.14 2.35
C VAL A 12 -2.50 3.56 2.17
N LEU A 13 -2.91 3.37 0.92
CA LEU A 13 -4.22 2.83 0.55
C LEU A 13 -4.17 1.30 0.56
N ILE A 14 -5.01 0.70 1.40
CA ILE A 14 -5.14 -0.75 1.51
C ILE A 14 -6.42 -1.19 0.83
N VAL A 15 -6.29 -2.08 -0.15
CA VAL A 15 -7.40 -2.67 -0.91
C VAL A 15 -7.31 -4.19 -0.92
N GLU A 16 -8.38 -4.88 -1.32
CA GLU A 16 -8.41 -6.35 -1.27
C GLU A 16 -7.71 -7.00 -2.44
N GLY A 17 -8.05 -6.58 -3.67
CA GLY A 17 -7.64 -7.24 -4.89
C GLY A 17 -6.82 -6.38 -5.84
N LYS A 18 -6.13 -7.05 -6.76
CA LYS A 18 -5.35 -6.40 -7.83
C LYS A 18 -6.19 -5.53 -8.77
N TYR A 19 -7.47 -5.84 -8.95
CA TYR A 19 -8.36 -5.08 -9.81
C TYR A 19 -8.70 -3.71 -9.20
N ASP A 20 -8.91 -3.68 -7.88
CA ASP A 20 -9.08 -2.43 -7.13
C ASP A 20 -7.83 -1.57 -7.25
N ALA A 21 -6.65 -2.16 -7.02
CA ALA A 21 -5.39 -1.43 -7.13
C ALA A 21 -5.13 -0.90 -8.55
N ALA A 22 -5.40 -1.69 -9.58
CA ALA A 22 -5.25 -1.27 -10.97
C ALA A 22 -6.14 -0.06 -11.27
N ARG A 23 -7.41 -0.11 -10.87
CA ARG A 23 -8.34 0.99 -11.03
C ARG A 23 -7.89 2.24 -10.27
N LEU A 24 -7.59 2.10 -8.99
CA LEU A 24 -7.24 3.20 -8.09
C LEU A 24 -5.92 3.87 -8.48
N SER A 25 -5.01 3.16 -9.16
CA SER A 25 -3.74 3.72 -9.62
C SER A 25 -3.86 4.90 -10.58
N HIS A 26 -5.04 5.09 -11.19
CA HIS A 26 -5.35 6.24 -12.05
C HIS A 26 -6.09 7.38 -11.32
N LEU A 27 -6.54 7.14 -10.08
CA LEU A 27 -7.35 8.05 -9.28
C LEU A 27 -6.60 8.65 -8.08
N THR A 28 -5.43 8.11 -7.74
CA THR A 28 -4.59 8.59 -6.64
C THR A 28 -3.12 8.27 -6.86
N ASP A 29 -2.25 9.07 -6.26
CA ASP A 29 -0.80 8.84 -6.18
C ASP A 29 -0.38 8.09 -4.91
N ALA A 30 -1.36 7.64 -4.11
CA ALA A 30 -1.11 6.88 -2.89
C ALA A 30 -0.35 5.59 -3.19
N MET A 31 0.48 5.18 -2.22
CA MET A 31 1.01 3.81 -2.20
C MET A 31 -0.17 2.86 -1.99
N ILE A 32 -0.39 1.94 -2.92
CA ILE A 32 -1.47 0.95 -2.83
C ILE A 32 -0.91 -0.41 -2.44
N LEU A 33 -1.42 -0.99 -1.36
CA LEU A 33 -1.06 -2.33 -0.91
C LEU A 33 -2.29 -3.24 -0.83
N LEU A 34 -2.14 -4.46 -1.34
CA LEU A 34 -3.21 -5.46 -1.32
C LEU A 34 -3.26 -6.21 0.03
N THR A 35 -4.43 -6.70 0.43
CA THR A 35 -4.54 -7.74 1.48
C THR A 35 -4.52 -9.15 0.91
N ASP A 36 -4.86 -9.30 -0.36
CA ASP A 36 -5.07 -10.58 -1.04
C ASP A 36 -6.13 -11.43 -0.31
N GLY A 37 -7.25 -10.76 0.01
CA GLY A 37 -8.35 -11.32 0.81
C GLY A 37 -7.91 -11.69 2.23
N PHE A 38 -8.17 -12.94 2.63
CA PHE A 38 -7.84 -13.44 3.97
C PHE A 38 -6.37 -13.88 4.13
N ALA A 39 -5.55 -13.81 3.07
CA ALA A 39 -4.12 -14.16 3.16
C ALA A 39 -3.38 -13.30 4.20
N ILE A 40 -3.81 -12.03 4.36
CA ILE A 40 -3.25 -11.09 5.33
C ILE A 40 -3.30 -11.60 6.79
N TYR A 41 -4.18 -12.54 7.13
CA TYR A 41 -4.26 -13.09 8.48
C TYR A 41 -3.04 -13.94 8.87
N LYS A 42 -2.41 -14.56 7.87
CA LYS A 42 -1.26 -15.46 8.07
C LYS A 42 0.06 -14.82 7.62
N ASP A 43 0.03 -13.81 6.75
CA ASP A 43 1.23 -13.13 6.27
C ASP A 43 1.83 -12.17 7.31
N LYS A 44 2.71 -12.69 8.15
CA LYS A 44 3.37 -11.93 9.23
C LYS A 44 4.23 -10.77 8.73
N LYS A 45 4.86 -10.90 7.56
CA LYS A 45 5.72 -9.85 7.03
C LYS A 45 4.90 -8.70 6.46
N ARG A 46 3.79 -9.01 5.79
CA ARG A 46 2.85 -7.98 5.33
C ARG A 46 2.14 -7.29 6.50
N GLN A 47 1.82 -8.03 7.56
CA GLN A 47 1.36 -7.44 8.83
C GLN A 47 2.39 -6.47 9.43
N GLN A 48 3.68 -6.82 9.44
CA GLN A 48 4.76 -5.93 9.91
C GLN A 48 4.87 -4.67 9.05
N LEU A 49 4.84 -4.80 7.73
CA LEU A 49 4.83 -3.66 6.80
C LEU A 49 3.67 -2.71 7.09
N PHE A 50 2.45 -3.25 7.25
CA PHE A 50 1.27 -2.45 7.53
C PHE A 50 1.39 -1.71 8.86
N LYS A 51 1.91 -2.36 9.90
CA LYS A 51 2.18 -1.70 11.19
C LYS A 51 3.18 -0.55 11.06
N ALA A 52 4.27 -0.74 10.31
CA ALA A 52 5.29 0.27 10.11
C ALA A 52 4.73 1.49 9.34
N LEU A 53 4.05 1.25 8.22
CA LEU A 53 3.45 2.28 7.39
C LEU A 53 2.29 2.99 8.11
N ALA A 54 1.45 2.26 8.85
CA ALA A 54 0.38 2.87 9.64
C ALA A 54 0.93 3.89 10.65
N LYS A 55 2.06 3.58 11.28
CA LYS A 55 2.67 4.45 12.30
C LYS A 55 3.34 5.70 11.70
N LYS A 56 3.85 5.60 10.45
CA LYS A 56 4.58 6.68 9.76
C LYS A 56 3.67 7.56 8.90
N ASN A 57 2.75 6.94 8.17
CA ASN A 57 1.95 7.58 7.14
C ASN A 57 0.46 7.58 7.45
N GLY A 58 0.00 6.66 8.31
CA GLY A 58 -1.40 6.30 8.40
C GLY A 58 -1.84 5.40 7.24
N LEU A 59 -2.91 4.64 7.47
CA LEU A 59 -3.57 3.84 6.43
C LEU A 59 -4.93 4.44 6.10
N ILE A 60 -5.37 4.22 4.86
CA ILE A 60 -6.76 4.37 4.44
C ILE A 60 -7.24 3.02 3.91
N LEU A 61 -8.32 2.48 4.48
CA LEU A 61 -8.86 1.18 4.10
C LEU A 61 -10.05 1.36 3.17
N LEU A 62 -9.94 0.83 1.95
CA LEU A 62 -11.01 0.77 0.96
C LEU A 62 -11.23 -0.70 0.58
N THR A 63 -12.15 -1.33 1.33
CA THR A 63 -12.56 -2.73 1.15
C THR A 63 -13.94 -2.81 0.52
N ASP A 64 -14.32 -4.00 0.07
CA ASP A 64 -15.67 -4.25 -0.42
C ASP A 64 -16.71 -4.02 0.69
N SER A 65 -17.94 -3.70 0.28
CA SER A 65 -19.07 -3.42 1.19
C SER A 65 -19.76 -4.69 1.71
N ASP A 66 -19.11 -5.86 1.58
CA ASP A 66 -19.65 -7.17 1.95
C ASP A 66 -19.07 -7.67 3.29
N ALA A 67 -19.60 -8.79 3.81
CA ALA A 67 -19.13 -9.36 5.07
C ALA A 67 -17.63 -9.73 5.06
N ALA A 68 -17.05 -10.08 3.92
CA ALA A 68 -15.62 -10.42 3.84
C ALA A 68 -14.76 -9.15 3.99
N GLY A 69 -15.11 -8.08 3.28
CA GLY A 69 -14.46 -6.78 3.38
C GLY A 69 -14.54 -6.21 4.79
N PHE A 70 -15.69 -6.30 5.45
CA PHE A 70 -15.82 -5.89 6.86
C PHE A 70 -14.89 -6.67 7.80
N ARG A 71 -14.74 -7.99 7.60
CA ARG A 71 -13.82 -8.81 8.42
C ARG A 71 -12.35 -8.45 8.19
N ILE A 72 -11.95 -8.22 6.94
CA ILE A 72 -10.58 -7.81 6.61
C ILE A 72 -10.30 -6.42 7.20
N ARG A 73 -11.22 -5.46 7.00
CA ARG A 73 -11.13 -4.11 7.55
C ARG A 73 -10.96 -4.11 9.06
N ASN A 74 -11.80 -4.84 9.79
CA ASN A 74 -11.75 -4.94 11.24
C ASN A 74 -10.42 -5.54 11.71
N TYR A 75 -9.96 -6.60 11.04
CA TYR A 75 -8.68 -7.20 11.33
C TYR A 75 -7.52 -6.21 11.19
N ILE A 76 -7.43 -5.48 10.09
CA ILE A 76 -6.34 -4.52 9.85
C ILE A 76 -6.41 -3.36 10.85
N THR A 77 -7.61 -2.85 11.12
CA THR A 77 -7.82 -1.79 12.12
C THR A 77 -7.33 -2.21 13.50
N ASN A 78 -7.63 -3.43 13.92
CA ASN A 78 -7.14 -3.99 15.19
C ASN A 78 -5.63 -4.24 15.17
N LEU A 79 -5.08 -4.66 14.03
CA LEU A 79 -3.66 -4.96 13.86
C LEU A 79 -2.78 -3.72 14.04
N VAL A 80 -3.21 -2.57 13.50
CA VAL A 80 -2.39 -1.34 13.46
C VAL A 80 -2.88 -0.25 14.40
N GLY A 81 -4.07 -0.41 14.99
CA GLY A 81 -4.71 0.55 15.89
C GLY A 81 -5.55 1.58 15.14
N ALA A 82 -6.80 1.79 15.61
CA ALA A 82 -7.79 2.64 14.94
C ALA A 82 -7.33 4.08 14.69
N ARG A 83 -6.52 4.66 15.58
CA ARG A 83 -5.96 6.02 15.42
C ARG A 83 -5.09 6.19 14.17
N ASN A 84 -4.52 5.10 13.65
CA ASN A 84 -3.64 5.11 12.49
C ASN A 84 -4.41 4.83 11.19
N VAL A 85 -5.75 4.71 11.25
CA VAL A 85 -6.57 4.25 10.14
C VAL A 85 -7.70 5.23 9.87
N VAL A 86 -7.85 5.57 8.60
CA VAL A 86 -9.04 6.21 8.04
C VAL A 86 -9.83 5.16 7.27
N GLN A 87 -11.16 5.20 7.38
CA GLN A 87 -12.04 4.21 6.76
C GLN A 87 -12.78 4.84 5.58
N ALA A 88 -12.51 4.33 4.38
CA ALA A 88 -13.26 4.67 3.17
C ALA A 88 -14.30 3.56 2.92
N TYR A 89 -15.58 3.90 2.99
CA TYR A 89 -16.68 2.96 2.82
C TYR A 89 -17.32 3.09 1.45
N VAL A 90 -17.33 1.99 0.71
CA VAL A 90 -18.11 1.89 -0.52
C VAL A 90 -19.60 1.73 -0.15
N PRO A 91 -20.51 2.49 -0.77
CA PRO A 91 -21.93 2.30 -0.58
C PRO A 91 -22.36 0.90 -1.04
N ALA A 92 -23.29 0.27 -0.33
CA ALA A 92 -23.86 -1.01 -0.70
C ALA A 92 -24.76 -0.85 -1.94
N ILE A 93 -24.16 -0.94 -3.13
CA ILE A 93 -24.87 -0.85 -4.41
C ILE A 93 -25.10 -2.27 -4.93
N HIS A 94 -26.35 -2.63 -5.20
CA HIS A 94 -26.67 -3.93 -5.80
C HIS A 94 -26.17 -3.97 -7.24
N GLY A 95 -25.48 -5.04 -7.61
CA GLY A 95 -24.99 -5.23 -8.97
C GLY A 95 -23.98 -6.36 -9.08
N LYS A 96 -23.33 -6.40 -10.24
CA LYS A 96 -22.32 -7.40 -10.57
C LYS A 96 -21.17 -6.71 -11.28
N GLU A 97 -19.94 -7.01 -10.87
CA GLU A 97 -18.78 -6.50 -11.58
C GLU A 97 -18.70 -7.11 -12.98
N LYS A 98 -18.35 -6.31 -13.98
CA LYS A 98 -18.39 -6.70 -15.41
C LYS A 98 -17.65 -8.01 -15.71
N ARG A 99 -16.57 -8.29 -14.97
CA ARG A 99 -15.75 -9.50 -15.13
C ARG A 99 -16.39 -10.78 -14.57
N LYS A 100 -17.35 -10.67 -13.64
CA LYS A 100 -17.95 -11.84 -12.98
C LYS A 100 -19.16 -12.33 -13.78
N PRO A 101 -19.38 -13.65 -13.91
CA PRO A 101 -20.57 -14.19 -14.56
C PRO A 101 -21.82 -14.00 -13.70
N GLN A 102 -21.68 -14.10 -12.38
CA GLN A 102 -22.73 -13.91 -11.38
C GLN A 102 -22.32 -12.84 -10.35
N PRO A 103 -23.27 -12.15 -9.71
CA PRO A 103 -22.97 -11.24 -8.62
C PRO A 103 -22.29 -11.97 -7.44
N GLY A 104 -21.63 -11.20 -6.57
CA GLY A 104 -21.10 -11.74 -5.31
C GLY A 104 -22.20 -12.35 -4.44
N LYS A 105 -21.81 -13.06 -3.37
CA LYS A 105 -22.74 -13.76 -2.48
C LYS A 105 -23.85 -12.85 -1.92
N GLU A 106 -23.53 -11.58 -1.69
CA GLU A 106 -24.46 -10.57 -1.17
C GLU A 106 -25.13 -9.72 -2.26
N GLY A 107 -24.81 -9.94 -3.54
CA GLY A 107 -25.41 -9.17 -4.62
C GLY A 107 -24.88 -7.75 -4.78
N LEU A 108 -23.81 -7.39 -4.06
CA LEU A 108 -23.25 -6.03 -4.02
C LEU A 108 -22.08 -5.87 -4.97
N LEU A 109 -21.88 -4.65 -5.47
CA LEU A 109 -20.71 -4.24 -6.23
C LEU A 109 -19.52 -4.03 -5.28
N GLY A 110 -18.40 -4.71 -5.57
CA GLY A 110 -17.12 -4.39 -4.97
C GLY A 110 -16.56 -3.04 -5.44
N VAL A 111 -15.40 -2.66 -4.89
CA VAL A 111 -14.73 -1.38 -5.19
C VAL A 111 -14.51 -1.23 -6.70
N GLU A 112 -14.12 -2.29 -7.43
CA GLU A 112 -13.92 -2.26 -8.88
C GLU A 112 -15.20 -1.95 -9.71
N GLY A 113 -16.38 -2.13 -9.13
CA GLY A 113 -17.67 -1.99 -9.81
C GLY A 113 -18.36 -0.63 -9.64
N VAL A 114 -17.88 0.20 -8.70
CA VAL A 114 -18.45 1.52 -8.36
C VAL A 114 -18.08 2.55 -9.44
N ASP A 115 -18.62 3.78 -9.44
CA ASP A 115 -18.16 4.84 -10.37
C ASP A 115 -16.91 5.57 -9.84
N ASP A 116 -16.01 6.03 -10.73
CA ASP A 116 -14.75 6.67 -10.32
C ASP A 116 -15.01 7.94 -9.51
N ALA A 117 -16.02 8.74 -9.87
CA ALA A 117 -16.38 9.94 -9.14
C ALA A 117 -16.86 9.62 -7.72
N ILE A 118 -17.55 8.50 -7.54
CA ILE A 118 -17.98 8.01 -6.22
C ILE A 118 -16.76 7.58 -5.39
N VAL A 119 -15.83 6.84 -6.00
CA VAL A 119 -14.60 6.40 -5.31
C VAL A 119 -13.76 7.60 -4.87
N VAL A 120 -13.54 8.58 -5.75
CA VAL A 120 -12.81 9.82 -5.42
C VAL A 120 -13.50 10.58 -4.29
N LYS A 121 -14.83 10.71 -4.35
CA LYS A 121 -15.62 11.35 -3.30
C LYS A 121 -15.42 10.66 -1.96
N ILE A 122 -15.54 9.32 -1.91
CA ILE A 122 -15.37 8.54 -0.67
C ILE A 122 -13.96 8.72 -0.10
N LEU A 123 -12.93 8.68 -0.95
CA LEU A 123 -11.55 8.88 -0.51
C LEU A 123 -11.37 10.28 0.09
N ARG A 124 -11.89 11.33 -0.56
CA ARG A 124 -11.83 12.70 -0.06
C ARG A 124 -12.60 12.87 1.25
N GLU A 125 -13.80 12.33 1.35
CA GLU A 125 -14.61 12.37 2.58
C GLU A 125 -13.92 11.65 3.73
N ALA A 126 -13.33 10.48 3.47
CA ALA A 126 -12.62 9.71 4.49
C ALA A 126 -11.36 10.44 4.97
N LEU A 127 -10.59 11.02 4.05
CA LEU A 127 -9.35 11.75 4.35
C LEU A 127 -9.62 13.12 4.99
N GLY A 128 -10.77 13.75 4.72
CA GLY A 128 -11.11 15.08 5.22
C GLY A 128 -10.04 16.10 4.85
N THR A 129 -9.51 16.81 5.85
CA THR A 129 -8.45 17.82 5.66
C THR A 129 -7.09 17.24 5.28
N GLU A 130 -6.89 15.92 5.37
CA GLU A 130 -5.67 15.26 4.92
C GLU A 130 -5.66 14.99 3.41
N ALA A 131 -6.80 15.15 2.72
CA ALA A 131 -6.85 15.09 1.27
C ALA A 131 -6.03 16.25 0.68
N ASP A 132 -5.17 15.94 -0.28
CA ASP A 132 -4.26 16.87 -0.94
C ASP A 132 -3.21 17.52 -0.01
N ALA A 133 -3.07 17.02 1.22
CA ALA A 133 -1.98 17.39 2.09
C ALA A 133 -0.65 16.82 1.57
N ALA A 134 0.41 17.60 1.71
CA ALA A 134 1.76 17.17 1.34
C ALA A 134 2.16 15.92 2.15
N ALA A 135 2.76 14.94 1.47
CA ALA A 135 3.18 13.72 2.13
C ALA A 135 4.34 13.97 3.12
N PRO A 136 4.29 13.44 4.35
CA PRO A 136 5.48 13.33 5.17
C PRO A 136 6.42 12.37 4.45
N ARG A 137 7.54 12.91 4.00
CA ARG A 137 8.65 12.14 3.45
C ARG A 137 9.85 12.33 4.38
N PRO A 138 10.69 11.30 4.57
CA PRO A 138 11.98 11.47 5.21
C PRO A 138 12.77 12.60 4.52
N GLU A 139 13.54 13.34 5.30
CA GLU A 139 14.40 14.40 4.78
C GLU A 139 15.45 13.86 3.80
N GLY A 140 15.88 14.72 2.87
CA GLY A 140 16.91 14.40 1.88
C GLY A 140 16.34 13.97 0.52
N ARG A 141 17.23 13.47 -0.34
CA ARG A 141 16.86 13.00 -1.68
C ARG A 141 16.13 11.66 -1.60
N GLN A 142 15.31 11.38 -2.62
CA GLN A 142 14.69 10.07 -2.75
C GLN A 142 15.70 8.99 -3.12
N ILE A 143 15.44 7.78 -2.62
CA ILE A 143 16.08 6.55 -3.06
C ILE A 143 15.55 6.23 -4.45
N THR A 144 16.46 6.00 -5.38
CA THR A 144 16.20 5.78 -6.81
C THR A 144 16.46 4.33 -7.18
N TYR A 145 16.11 3.96 -8.42
CA TYR A 145 16.48 2.64 -8.94
C TYR A 145 17.99 2.48 -9.17
N THR A 146 18.69 3.58 -9.44
CA THR A 146 20.15 3.58 -9.56
C THR A 146 20.79 3.21 -8.23
N ASP A 147 20.31 3.78 -7.13
CA ASP A 147 20.80 3.41 -5.78
C ASP A 147 20.60 1.91 -5.49
N LEU A 148 19.45 1.34 -5.87
CA LEU A 148 19.23 -0.10 -5.71
C LEU A 148 20.17 -0.95 -6.57
N TYR A 149 20.59 -0.46 -7.74
CA TYR A 149 21.56 -1.14 -8.59
C TYR A 149 22.96 -1.04 -7.98
N ASP A 150 23.36 0.16 -7.57
CA ASP A 150 24.68 0.45 -6.98
C ASP A 150 24.89 -0.32 -5.67
N TRP A 151 23.84 -0.48 -4.86
CA TRP A 151 23.86 -1.31 -3.65
C TRP A 151 23.80 -2.82 -3.93
N GLY A 152 23.77 -3.25 -5.19
CA GLY A 152 23.68 -4.66 -5.59
C GLY A 152 22.33 -5.30 -5.23
N LEU A 153 21.26 -4.52 -5.02
CA LEU A 153 19.92 -5.01 -4.68
C LEU A 153 19.04 -5.26 -5.92
N SER A 154 19.52 -4.89 -7.11
CA SER A 154 18.85 -5.16 -8.39
C SER A 154 19.85 -5.22 -9.54
N GLY A 155 19.55 -6.02 -10.57
CA GLY A 155 20.29 -5.99 -11.85
C GLY A 155 21.70 -6.57 -11.83
N THR A 156 22.19 -7.04 -10.68
CA THR A 156 23.50 -7.69 -10.52
C THR A 156 23.35 -9.17 -10.14
N ALA A 157 24.42 -9.95 -10.32
CA ALA A 157 24.49 -11.31 -9.80
C ALA A 157 24.35 -11.30 -8.26
N GLY A 158 23.58 -12.23 -7.70
CA GLY A 158 23.33 -12.28 -6.25
C GLY A 158 22.32 -11.24 -5.72
N SER A 159 21.83 -10.33 -6.55
CA SER A 159 20.95 -9.23 -6.09
C SER A 159 19.66 -9.67 -5.42
N ALA A 160 19.08 -10.80 -5.83
CA ALA A 160 17.88 -11.35 -5.21
C ALA A 160 18.12 -11.78 -3.74
N GLU A 161 19.28 -12.38 -3.46
CA GLU A 161 19.68 -12.81 -2.13
C GLU A 161 20.01 -11.61 -1.25
N ARG A 162 20.84 -10.69 -1.75
CA ARG A 162 21.20 -9.43 -1.07
C ARG A 162 19.96 -8.61 -0.72
N LYS A 163 19.03 -8.44 -1.67
CA LYS A 163 17.71 -7.82 -1.45
C LYS A 163 16.93 -8.55 -0.35
N THR A 164 16.88 -9.87 -0.38
CA THR A 164 16.16 -10.65 0.64
C THR A 164 16.76 -10.45 2.04
N LYS A 165 18.09 -10.44 2.14
CA LYS A 165 18.83 -10.20 3.40
C LYS A 165 18.54 -8.81 3.96
N LEU A 166 18.62 -7.76 3.13
CA LEU A 166 18.26 -6.39 3.53
C LEU A 166 16.80 -6.30 3.99
N LEU A 167 15.86 -6.80 3.19
CA LEU A 167 14.44 -6.71 3.53
C LEU A 167 14.09 -7.45 4.82
N ASN A 168 14.70 -8.60 5.06
CA ASN A 168 14.53 -9.32 6.32
C ASN A 168 15.07 -8.51 7.52
N ALA A 169 16.23 -7.87 7.38
CA ALA A 169 16.79 -7.01 8.43
C ALA A 169 15.89 -5.80 8.73
N LEU A 170 15.22 -5.25 7.71
CA LEU A 170 14.26 -4.16 7.84
C LEU A 170 12.86 -4.61 8.28
N GLY A 171 12.61 -5.92 8.42
CA GLY A 171 11.28 -6.46 8.71
C GLY A 171 10.26 -6.28 7.58
N LEU A 172 10.74 -6.11 6.35
CA LEU A 172 9.93 -5.90 5.15
C LEU A 172 9.67 -7.24 4.41
N PRO A 173 8.55 -7.36 3.67
CA PRO A 173 8.28 -8.54 2.86
C PRO A 173 9.40 -8.78 1.83
N PRO A 174 9.92 -10.01 1.68
CA PRO A 174 11.05 -10.29 0.79
C PRO A 174 10.66 -10.20 -0.70
N ARG A 175 9.36 -10.35 -0.98
CA ARG A 175 8.78 -10.28 -2.32
C ARG A 175 7.93 -9.02 -2.44
N LEU A 176 8.61 -7.88 -2.52
CA LEU A 176 8.02 -6.63 -2.99
C LEU A 176 8.35 -6.45 -4.47
N SER A 177 7.36 -6.00 -5.26
CA SER A 177 7.61 -5.54 -6.63
C SER A 177 8.61 -4.38 -6.61
N LYS A 178 9.24 -4.11 -7.75
CA LYS A 178 10.25 -3.05 -7.86
C LYS A 178 9.69 -1.67 -7.45
N LYS A 179 8.45 -1.36 -7.83
CA LYS A 179 7.75 -0.13 -7.46
C LYS A 179 7.44 -0.07 -5.96
N GLU A 180 6.80 -1.12 -5.42
CA GLU A 180 6.46 -1.18 -3.99
C GLU A 180 7.71 -1.10 -3.11
N LEU A 181 8.82 -1.70 -3.53
CA LEU A 181 10.09 -1.62 -2.82
C LEU A 181 10.56 -0.18 -2.68
N VAL A 182 10.76 0.53 -3.80
CA VAL A 182 11.27 1.91 -3.77
C VAL A 182 10.32 2.83 -3.02
N GLU A 183 9.02 2.64 -3.21
CA GLU A 183 8.03 3.45 -2.53
C GLU A 183 8.01 3.18 -1.01
N ALA A 184 8.05 1.91 -0.58
CA ALA A 184 8.15 1.55 0.84
C ALA A 184 9.42 2.12 1.48
N LEU A 185 10.57 2.00 0.80
CA LEU A 185 11.83 2.52 1.30
C LEU A 185 11.78 4.05 1.47
N ASN A 186 11.30 4.77 0.45
CA ASN A 186 11.15 6.23 0.49
C ASN A 186 10.10 6.73 1.49
N ARG A 187 9.18 5.88 1.96
CA ARG A 187 8.20 6.23 3.00
C ARG A 187 8.76 5.98 4.40
N LEU A 188 9.63 4.97 4.54
CA LEU A 188 10.09 4.48 5.83
C LEU A 188 11.47 5.01 6.25
N TYR A 189 12.36 5.29 5.29
CA TYR A 189 13.77 5.61 5.50
C TYR A 189 14.24 6.76 4.61
N SER A 190 15.15 7.59 5.13
CA SER A 190 15.93 8.50 4.27
C SER A 190 17.00 7.72 3.50
N PHE A 191 17.52 8.32 2.43
CA PHE A 191 18.65 7.75 1.69
C PHE A 191 19.83 7.46 2.64
N GLU A 192 20.23 8.40 3.49
CA GLU A 192 21.40 8.22 4.36
C GLU A 192 21.21 7.12 5.42
N GLN A 193 19.99 7.01 5.98
CA GLN A 193 19.67 5.93 6.90
C GLN A 193 19.83 4.57 6.22
N LEU A 194 19.28 4.44 5.02
CA LEU A 194 19.32 3.17 4.31
C LEU A 194 20.72 2.85 3.77
N ASN A 195 21.46 3.87 3.30
CA ASN A 195 22.83 3.70 2.84
C ASN A 195 23.73 3.17 3.98
N SER A 196 23.67 3.80 5.15
CA SER A 196 24.44 3.35 6.31
C SER A 196 24.05 1.94 6.78
N MET A 197 22.74 1.62 6.78
CA MET A 197 22.26 0.29 7.13
C MET A 197 22.75 -0.78 6.16
N GLN A 198 22.72 -0.53 4.85
CA GLN A 198 23.17 -1.51 3.86
C GLN A 198 24.69 -1.69 3.90
N GLU A 199 25.48 -0.62 4.05
CA GLU A 199 26.94 -0.71 4.23
C GLU A 199 27.29 -1.56 5.45
N THR A 200 26.59 -1.33 6.57
CA THR A 200 26.81 -2.10 7.80
C THR A 200 26.45 -3.58 7.62
N LEU A 201 25.35 -3.86 6.92
CA LEU A 201 24.85 -5.23 6.73
C LEU A 201 25.71 -6.07 5.79
N PHE A 202 26.42 -5.41 4.86
CA PHE A 202 27.18 -6.05 3.79
C PHE A 202 28.67 -5.70 3.82
N LYS A 203 29.17 -5.21 4.95
CA LYS A 203 30.55 -4.76 5.15
C LYS A 203 31.62 -5.79 4.81
N ASP A 204 31.29 -7.08 4.93
CA ASP A 204 32.22 -8.20 4.70
C ASP A 204 32.11 -8.81 3.28
N GLU A 205 31.35 -8.18 2.37
CA GLU A 205 31.17 -8.66 0.98
C GLU A 205 32.08 -7.91 -0.04
N GLU A 206 32.98 -7.04 0.43
CA GLU A 206 34.09 -6.41 -0.33
C GLU A 206 35.39 -7.22 -0.22
#